data_AF-A0A3C2B7E4-F1
#
_entry.id   AF-A0A3C2B7E4-F1
#
_cell.length_a   1.000
_cell.length_b   1.000
_cell.length_c   1.000
_cell.angle_alpha   90.00
_cell.angle_beta   90.00
_cell.angle_gamma   90.00
#
_symmetry.space_group_name_H-M   'P 1'
#
loop_
_entity.id
_entity.type
_entity.pdbx_description
1 polymer ?
#
loop_
_entity_poly.entity_id
_entity_poly.type
_entity_poly.pdbx_seq_one_letter_code
_entity_poly.pdbx_strand_id
1 'polypeptide(L)'
;MRGVRYGEVLPIYLRDHGLEAEVYGTQMLNDCPQHLWEQLDADAIAKEMGAVFVKLNGPRRWVLDGLGTKVAQVEPVLREFGGIMFRRIATVPLGDRTGSSPYTETTVNRGAVFFFDAGKPVYELVAPDGKAYVMQALCMGVDPAMDESVLPALGERLAMPDGWTYRVRILEEELVVDTTSSPATVLQDEFENSYTLPY
;
A
#
# COMPACT_ATOMS: atom_id res chain seq x y z
N MET A 1 -9.17 -1.59 12.79
CA MET A 1 -7.79 -1.34 12.27
C MET A 1 -7.60 0.06 11.71
N ARG A 2 -8.67 0.78 11.35
CA ARG A 2 -8.60 2.16 10.84
C ARG A 2 -7.71 3.08 11.66
N GLY A 3 -6.96 3.93 10.97
CA GLY A 3 -6.05 4.90 11.57
C GLY A 3 -4.72 4.33 12.08
N VAL A 4 -4.56 3.00 12.15
CA VAL A 4 -3.28 2.39 12.54
C VAL A 4 -2.20 2.77 11.52
N ARG A 5 -1.15 3.41 12.03
CA ARG A 5 -0.04 3.93 11.24
C ARG A 5 0.99 2.85 10.96
N TYR A 6 1.55 2.87 9.75
CA TYR A 6 2.65 2.01 9.36
C TYR A 6 3.53 2.66 8.29
N GLY A 7 4.72 2.12 8.04
CA GLY A 7 5.60 2.53 6.95
C GLY A 7 6.14 1.32 6.21
N GLU A 8 6.57 1.54 4.97
CA GLU A 8 7.16 0.49 4.14
C GLU A 8 8.43 0.99 3.45
N VAL A 9 9.52 0.24 3.58
CA VAL A 9 10.76 0.44 2.84
C VAL A 9 10.83 -0.65 1.77
N LEU A 10 10.99 -0.24 0.51
CA LEU A 10 11.01 -1.13 -0.64
C LEU A 10 12.39 -1.08 -1.32
N PRO A 11 13.38 -1.87 -0.86
CA PRO A 11 14.61 -2.09 -1.62
C PRO A 11 14.30 -2.88 -2.88
N ILE A 12 14.82 -2.39 -4.01
CA ILE A 12 14.56 -2.93 -5.34
C ILE A 12 15.85 -3.46 -5.94
N TYR A 13 15.80 -4.72 -6.37
CA TYR A 13 16.95 -5.47 -6.87
C TYR A 13 16.77 -5.79 -8.34
N LEU A 14 17.89 -5.79 -9.09
CA LEU A 14 17.94 -6.43 -10.39
C LEU A 14 18.11 -7.94 -10.19
N ARG A 15 17.15 -8.72 -10.70
CA ARG A 15 17.15 -10.18 -10.73
C ARG A 15 17.14 -10.66 -12.18
N ASP A 16 17.27 -11.98 -12.38
CA ASP A 16 17.26 -12.58 -13.72
C ASP A 16 15.93 -12.33 -14.48
N HIS A 17 14.83 -12.12 -13.74
CA HIS A 17 13.49 -11.82 -14.26
C HIS A 17 13.15 -10.32 -14.29
N GLY A 18 14.15 -9.45 -14.17
CA GLY A 18 13.98 -7.99 -14.12
C GLY A 18 14.01 -7.43 -12.72
N LEU A 19 13.40 -6.27 -12.51
CA LEU A 19 13.35 -5.61 -11.21
C LEU A 19 12.35 -6.30 -10.28
N GLU A 20 12.75 -6.49 -9.02
CA GLU A 20 11.91 -7.02 -7.96
C GLU A 20 12.10 -6.20 -6.68
N ALA A 21 10.98 -5.82 -6.05
CA ALA A 21 10.97 -5.17 -4.75
C ALA A 21 10.78 -6.18 -3.63
N GLU A 22 11.55 -6.06 -2.55
CA GLU A 22 11.19 -6.64 -1.26
C GLU A 22 10.43 -5.59 -0.44
N VAL A 23 9.26 -5.92 0.10
CA VAL A 23 8.48 -4.98 0.92
C VAL A 23 8.79 -5.23 2.40
N TYR A 24 9.55 -4.32 3.02
CA TYR A 24 9.78 -4.30 4.46
C TYR A 24 8.77 -3.37 5.10
N GLY A 25 7.93 -3.89 5.99
CA GLY A 25 6.83 -3.14 6.57
C GLY A 25 6.80 -3.18 8.10
N THR A 26 6.28 -2.13 8.72
CA THR A 26 6.13 -2.02 10.19
C THR A 26 4.79 -2.54 10.71
N GLN A 27 3.93 -3.08 9.82
CA GLN A 27 2.58 -3.52 10.18
C GLN A 27 2.61 -4.53 11.32
N MET A 28 1.83 -4.23 12.37
CA MET A 28 1.74 -5.04 13.59
C MET A 28 3.08 -5.22 14.33
N LEU A 29 4.06 -4.34 14.08
CA LEU A 29 5.40 -4.39 14.69
C LEU A 29 5.71 -3.11 15.48
N ASN A 30 5.39 -1.95 14.91
CA ASN A 30 5.46 -0.64 15.57
C ASN A 30 4.58 0.37 14.81
N ASP A 31 4.50 1.59 15.32
CA ASP A 31 3.68 2.70 14.82
C ASP A 31 4.36 3.57 13.76
N CYS A 32 5.55 3.18 13.26
CA CYS A 32 6.36 3.95 12.33
C CYS A 32 6.58 5.40 12.82
N PRO A 33 7.40 5.62 13.87
CA PRO A 33 7.57 6.92 14.51
C PRO A 33 7.98 7.99 13.49
N GLN A 34 7.20 9.07 13.40
CA GLN A 34 7.42 10.13 12.39
C GLN A 34 8.83 10.70 12.44
N HIS A 35 9.32 11.03 13.64
CA HIS A 35 10.65 11.61 13.82
C HIS A 35 11.80 10.71 13.36
N LEU A 36 11.64 9.38 13.38
CA LEU A 36 12.63 8.45 12.83
C LEU A 36 12.44 8.26 11.33
N TRP A 37 11.20 8.22 10.86
CA TRP A 37 10.88 8.05 9.43
C TRP A 37 11.46 9.19 8.59
N GLU A 38 11.34 10.43 9.06
CA GLU A 38 11.88 11.62 8.40
C GLU A 38 13.41 11.62 8.30
N GLN A 39 14.09 10.78 9.08
CA GLN A 39 15.55 10.64 9.05
C GLN A 39 16.02 9.49 8.14
N LEU A 40 15.10 8.72 7.53
CA LEU A 40 15.48 7.65 6.62
C LEU A 40 16.11 8.22 5.34
N ASP A 41 17.27 7.69 4.98
CA ASP A 41 17.97 8.00 3.74
C ASP A 41 17.87 6.80 2.79
N ALA A 42 17.09 6.95 1.73
CA ALA A 42 16.85 5.90 0.75
C ALA A 42 18.13 5.44 0.04
N ASP A 43 19.07 6.34 -0.26
CA ASP A 43 20.31 6.02 -0.94
C ASP A 43 21.27 5.27 -0.01
N ALA A 44 21.33 5.68 1.26
CA ALA A 44 22.09 4.97 2.29
C ALA A 44 21.55 3.55 2.50
N ILE A 45 20.22 3.40 2.60
CA ILE A 45 19.57 2.08 2.73
C ILE A 45 19.82 1.24 1.47
N ALA A 46 19.75 1.82 0.28
CA ALA A 46 20.00 1.09 -0.97
C ALA A 46 21.43 0.52 -0.99
N LYS A 47 22.41 1.33 -0.58
CA LYS A 47 23.81 0.91 -0.46
C LYS A 47 24.01 -0.19 0.58
N GLU A 48 23.36 -0.08 1.74
CA GLU A 48 23.41 -1.11 2.80
C GLU A 48 22.83 -2.44 2.33
N MET A 49 21.69 -2.38 1.65
CA MET A 49 20.96 -3.56 1.17
C MET A 49 21.57 -4.17 -0.10
N GLY A 50 22.48 -3.46 -0.79
CA GLY A 50 22.93 -3.84 -2.13
C GLY A 50 21.79 -3.76 -3.16
N ALA A 51 20.80 -2.90 -2.92
CA ALA A 51 19.70 -2.65 -3.83
C ALA A 51 20.10 -1.62 -4.89
N VAL A 52 19.43 -1.65 -6.05
CA VAL A 52 19.63 -0.67 -7.12
C VAL A 52 19.04 0.68 -6.72
N PHE A 53 17.89 0.66 -6.06
CA PHE A 53 17.24 1.83 -5.47
C PHE A 53 16.30 1.40 -4.34
N VAL A 54 15.90 2.34 -3.50
CA VAL A 54 14.92 2.12 -2.42
C VAL A 54 13.78 3.11 -2.58
N LYS A 55 12.53 2.62 -2.50
CA LYS A 55 11.35 3.47 -2.35
C LYS A 55 10.92 3.51 -0.88
N LEU A 56 10.85 4.71 -0.29
CA LEU A 56 10.18 4.94 0.98
C LEU A 56 8.67 5.11 0.69
N ASN A 57 7.88 4.09 0.98
CA ASN A 57 6.46 4.00 0.59
C ASN A 57 5.55 4.32 1.78
N GLY A 58 5.51 5.59 2.18
CA GLY A 58 4.70 6.04 3.32
C GLY A 58 5.19 7.35 3.93
N PRO A 59 4.81 7.64 5.19
CA PRO A 59 4.04 6.78 6.10
C PRO A 59 2.57 6.67 5.69
N ARG A 60 1.89 5.62 6.15
CA ARG A 60 0.51 5.27 5.78
C ARG A 60 -0.36 5.09 7.00
N ARG A 61 -1.68 5.19 6.81
CA ARG A 61 -2.68 4.71 7.77
C ARG A 61 -3.66 3.77 7.11
N TRP A 62 -3.99 2.69 7.81
CA TRP A 62 -5.02 1.76 7.36
C TRP A 62 -6.39 2.44 7.30
N VAL A 63 -7.15 2.09 6.26
CA VAL A 63 -8.58 2.43 6.07
C VAL A 63 -9.46 1.17 6.21
N LEU A 64 -8.85 -0.01 6.27
CA LEU A 64 -9.55 -1.27 6.56
C LEU A 64 -9.93 -1.43 8.04
N ASP A 65 -10.93 -2.26 8.31
CA ASP A 65 -11.48 -2.51 9.64
C ASP A 65 -10.82 -3.72 10.32
N GLY A 66 -10.43 -4.74 9.54
CA GLY A 66 -9.77 -5.96 10.05
C GLY A 66 -8.76 -6.58 9.09
N LEU A 67 -7.84 -7.36 9.65
CA LEU A 67 -6.87 -8.19 8.93
C LEU A 67 -7.11 -9.66 9.28
N GLY A 68 -7.18 -10.52 8.27
CA GLY A 68 -7.22 -11.97 8.45
C GLY A 68 -5.83 -12.62 8.45
N THR A 69 -5.83 -13.94 8.51
CA THR A 69 -4.59 -14.73 8.53
C THR A 69 -3.85 -14.58 7.21
N LYS A 70 -2.55 -14.29 7.31
CA LYS A 70 -1.67 -14.24 6.15
C LYS A 70 -1.18 -15.65 5.81
N VAL A 71 -1.35 -16.06 4.55
CA VAL A 71 -0.99 -17.40 4.07
C VAL A 71 0.17 -17.42 3.07
N ALA A 72 0.50 -16.26 2.47
CA ALA A 72 1.63 -16.20 1.56
C ALA A 72 2.94 -16.47 2.31
N GLN A 73 3.67 -17.47 1.84
CA GLN A 73 4.99 -17.81 2.36
C GLN A 73 5.99 -16.75 1.90
N VAL A 74 6.32 -15.85 2.81
CA VAL A 74 7.46 -14.93 2.70
C VAL A 74 8.33 -15.18 3.92
N GLU A 75 9.61 -15.46 3.72
CA GLU A 75 10.52 -15.61 4.84
C GLU A 75 10.60 -14.26 5.58
N PRO A 76 10.22 -14.23 6.88
CA PRO A 76 10.14 -13.00 7.64
C PRO A 76 11.54 -12.58 8.10
N VAL A 77 12.18 -11.74 7.29
CA VAL A 77 13.46 -11.11 7.67
C VAL A 77 13.15 -9.85 8.46
N LEU A 78 13.59 -9.82 9.72
CA LEU A 78 13.59 -8.59 10.52
C LEU A 78 14.80 -7.74 10.13
N ARG A 79 14.58 -6.45 9.93
CA ARG A 79 15.64 -5.50 9.65
C ARG A 79 15.29 -4.14 10.22
N GLU A 80 16.29 -3.49 10.79
CA GLU A 80 16.15 -2.12 11.26
C GLU A 80 16.65 -1.14 10.18
N PHE A 81 15.89 -0.08 9.93
CA PHE A 81 16.33 1.07 9.15
C PHE A 81 16.13 2.33 9.99
N GLY A 82 17.19 3.10 10.22
CA GLY A 82 17.12 4.36 10.97
C GLY A 82 16.45 4.25 12.35
N GLY A 83 16.67 3.16 13.08
CA GLY A 83 16.06 2.92 14.39
C GLY A 83 14.62 2.40 14.37
N ILE A 84 14.04 2.14 13.19
CA ILE A 84 12.71 1.54 13.04
C ILE A 84 12.86 0.08 12.64
N MET A 85 12.25 -0.82 13.40
CA MET A 85 12.23 -2.24 13.05
C MET A 85 11.18 -2.52 11.97
N PHE A 86 11.56 -3.24 10.93
CA PHE A 86 10.69 -3.70 9.85
C PHE A 86 10.73 -5.22 9.73
N ARG A 87 9.73 -5.78 9.06
CA ARG A 87 9.69 -7.19 8.66
C ARG A 87 9.43 -7.30 7.16
N ARG A 88 10.14 -8.18 6.46
CA ARG A 88 9.80 -8.51 5.06
C ARG A 88 8.41 -9.15 5.01
N ILE A 89 7.48 -8.51 4.31
CA ILE A 89 6.08 -8.92 4.22
C ILE A 89 5.62 -9.25 2.80
N ALA A 90 6.34 -8.90 1.75
CA ALA A 90 6.00 -9.33 0.40
C ALA A 90 7.21 -9.22 -0.52
N THR A 91 7.09 -9.83 -1.69
CA THR A 91 7.89 -9.49 -2.87
C THR A 91 6.95 -9.00 -3.97
N VAL A 92 7.40 -8.05 -4.77
CA VAL A 92 6.64 -7.48 -5.90
C VAL A 92 7.50 -7.52 -7.15
N PRO A 93 7.13 -8.32 -8.17
CA PRO A 93 7.82 -8.27 -9.45
C PRO A 93 7.46 -6.97 -10.18
N LEU A 94 8.45 -6.14 -10.48
CA LEU A 94 8.28 -4.88 -11.21
C LEU A 94 8.57 -5.04 -12.71
N GLY A 95 9.24 -6.13 -13.11
CA GLY A 95 9.67 -6.35 -14.49
C GLY A 95 10.65 -5.27 -14.91
N ASP A 96 10.43 -4.65 -16.06
CA ASP A 96 11.31 -3.58 -16.57
C ASP A 96 10.95 -2.17 -16.05
N ARG A 97 9.97 -2.06 -15.15
CA ARG A 97 9.43 -0.77 -14.71
C ARG A 97 10.29 -0.16 -13.60
N THR A 98 10.87 1.00 -13.89
CA THR A 98 11.54 1.86 -12.91
C THR A 98 10.53 2.82 -12.26
N GLY A 99 9.60 2.28 -11.46
CA GLY A 99 8.66 3.07 -10.65
C GLY A 99 7.17 2.72 -10.83
N SER A 100 6.33 3.32 -9.99
CA SER A 100 4.87 3.19 -10.01
C SER A 100 4.24 4.41 -10.67
N SER A 101 3.46 4.21 -11.72
CA SER A 101 2.59 5.25 -12.28
C SER A 101 1.23 5.21 -11.58
N PRO A 102 0.65 6.34 -11.20
CA PRO A 102 -0.71 6.38 -10.67
C PRO A 102 -1.71 5.69 -11.60
N TYR A 103 -2.78 5.13 -11.03
CA TYR A 103 -3.88 4.46 -11.73
C TYR A 103 -3.45 3.26 -12.60
N THR A 104 -2.25 2.71 -12.35
CA THR A 104 -1.75 1.52 -13.05
C THR A 104 -1.78 0.31 -12.12
N GLU A 105 -2.48 -0.74 -12.52
CA GLU A 105 -2.53 -2.00 -11.78
C GLU A 105 -1.12 -2.60 -11.58
N THR A 106 -0.91 -3.22 -10.43
CA THR A 106 0.22 -4.09 -10.09
C THR A 106 -0.32 -5.27 -9.29
N THR A 107 0.31 -6.44 -9.42
CA THR A 107 -0.05 -7.61 -8.64
C THR A 107 0.94 -7.83 -7.49
N VAL A 108 0.41 -8.15 -6.32
CA VAL A 108 1.21 -8.39 -5.11
C VAL A 108 0.85 -9.73 -4.50
N ASN A 109 1.83 -10.61 -4.31
CA ASN A 109 1.64 -11.87 -3.62
C ASN A 109 1.69 -11.67 -2.09
N ARG A 110 0.63 -11.08 -1.52
CA ARG A 110 0.54 -10.82 -0.07
C ARG A 110 -0.16 -11.93 0.72
N GLY A 111 -1.05 -12.70 0.08
CA GLY A 111 -1.79 -13.78 0.73
C GLY A 111 -2.58 -13.33 1.96
N ALA A 112 -3.31 -12.22 1.91
CA ALA A 112 -3.96 -11.62 3.07
C ALA A 112 -5.46 -11.43 2.82
N VAL A 113 -6.24 -11.43 3.91
CA VAL A 113 -7.67 -11.09 3.88
C VAL A 113 -7.85 -9.73 4.54
N PHE A 114 -8.48 -8.80 3.83
CA PHE A 114 -8.86 -7.49 4.38
C PHE A 114 -10.37 -7.43 4.58
N PHE A 115 -10.78 -6.92 5.73
CA PHE A 115 -12.19 -6.76 6.10
C PHE A 115 -12.54 -5.28 6.16
N PHE A 116 -13.70 -4.93 5.62
CA PHE A 116 -14.34 -3.63 5.75
C PHE A 116 -15.76 -3.85 6.27
N ASP A 117 -16.06 -3.28 7.43
CA ASP A 117 -17.27 -3.63 8.17
C ASP A 117 -18.53 -3.01 7.53
N ALA A 118 -19.65 -3.72 7.64
CA ALA A 118 -20.96 -3.16 7.30
C ALA A 118 -21.23 -1.86 8.09
N GLY A 119 -21.91 -0.91 7.46
CA GLY A 119 -22.21 0.42 8.01
C GLY A 119 -21.04 1.39 8.02
N LYS A 120 -19.86 1.00 7.50
CA LYS A 120 -18.68 1.88 7.38
C LYS A 120 -18.51 2.42 5.96
N PRO A 121 -17.88 3.61 5.81
CA PRO A 121 -17.52 4.11 4.50
C PRO A 121 -16.35 3.33 3.91
N VAL A 122 -16.44 3.05 2.62
CA VAL A 122 -15.32 2.73 1.74
C VAL A 122 -15.16 3.84 0.71
N TYR A 123 -13.91 4.05 0.31
CA TYR A 123 -13.52 5.07 -0.64
C TYR A 123 -13.06 4.37 -1.91
N GLU A 124 -13.73 4.62 -3.02
CA GLU A 124 -13.61 3.82 -4.23
C GLU A 124 -13.14 4.67 -5.41
N LEU A 125 -12.12 4.16 -6.11
CA LEU A 125 -11.82 4.55 -7.49
C LEU A 125 -12.56 3.59 -8.41
N VAL A 126 -13.37 4.10 -9.33
CA VAL A 126 -14.11 3.29 -10.30
C VAL A 126 -13.54 3.57 -11.69
N ALA A 127 -12.97 2.52 -12.29
CA ALA A 127 -12.40 2.58 -13.63
C ALA A 127 -13.51 2.63 -14.70
N PRO A 128 -13.20 3.06 -15.94
CA PRO A 128 -14.16 3.12 -17.04
C PRO A 128 -14.81 1.78 -17.40
N ASP A 129 -14.15 0.66 -17.09
CA ASP A 129 -14.65 -0.70 -17.28
C ASP A 129 -15.58 -1.18 -16.15
N GLY A 130 -15.80 -0.34 -15.13
CA GLY A 130 -16.66 -0.61 -13.99
C GLY A 130 -15.97 -1.24 -12.79
N LYS A 131 -14.67 -1.58 -12.87
CA LYS A 131 -13.92 -2.09 -11.71
C LYS A 131 -13.84 -1.02 -10.62
N ALA A 132 -14.28 -1.37 -9.40
CA ALA A 132 -14.22 -0.50 -8.24
C ALA A 132 -13.09 -0.93 -7.29
N TYR A 133 -12.04 -0.11 -7.18
CA TYR A 133 -10.92 -0.34 -6.27
C TYR A 133 -11.18 0.36 -4.95
N VAL A 134 -11.12 -0.39 -3.85
CA VAL A 134 -11.36 0.12 -2.51
C VAL A 134 -10.05 0.55 -1.87
N MET A 135 -10.01 1.76 -1.29
CA MET A 135 -8.85 2.27 -0.57
C MET A 135 -8.53 1.36 0.60
N GLN A 136 -7.35 0.75 0.59
CA GLN A 136 -6.82 -0.01 1.72
C GLN A 136 -6.09 0.91 2.70
N ALA A 137 -5.36 1.92 2.21
CA ALA A 137 -4.57 2.80 3.05
C ALA A 137 -4.37 4.18 2.42
N LEU A 138 -4.49 5.22 3.25
CA LEU A 138 -4.08 6.57 2.88
C LEU A 138 -2.58 6.76 3.10
N CYS A 139 -1.96 7.67 2.36
CA CYS A 139 -0.53 7.98 2.42
C CYS A 139 -0.30 9.43 2.81
N MET A 140 0.62 9.66 3.76
CA MET A 140 1.05 11.00 4.19
C MET A 140 2.41 11.40 3.56
N GLY A 141 2.95 10.56 2.66
CA GLY A 141 4.28 10.76 2.06
C GLY A 141 4.31 11.90 1.03
N VAL A 142 3.25 12.03 0.22
CA VAL A 142 3.12 13.12 -0.77
C VAL A 142 2.41 14.32 -0.17
N ASP A 143 1.33 14.09 0.58
CA ASP A 143 0.58 15.13 1.29
C ASP A 143 0.60 14.83 2.80
N PRO A 144 1.43 15.53 3.59
CA PRO A 144 1.48 15.34 5.04
C PRO A 144 0.17 15.64 5.77
N ALA A 145 -0.77 16.37 5.14
CA ALA A 145 -2.08 16.68 5.69
C ALA A 145 -3.15 15.62 5.34
N MET A 146 -2.80 14.56 4.60
CA MET A 146 -3.71 13.47 4.27
C MET A 146 -4.23 12.78 5.53
N ASP A 147 -5.55 12.77 5.69
CA ASP A 147 -6.26 12.22 6.85
C ASP A 147 -7.60 11.59 6.42
N GLU A 148 -8.13 10.66 7.21
CA GLU A 148 -9.41 10.00 6.89
C GLU A 148 -10.57 11.01 6.76
N SER A 149 -10.53 12.12 7.50
CA SER A 149 -11.54 13.19 7.44
C SER A 149 -11.64 13.91 6.09
N VAL A 150 -10.58 13.91 5.28
CA VAL A 150 -10.60 14.55 3.95
C VAL A 150 -11.00 13.60 2.84
N LEU A 151 -10.99 12.28 3.10
CA LEU A 151 -11.31 11.27 2.09
C LEU A 151 -12.72 11.44 1.47
N PRO A 152 -13.78 11.84 2.20
CA PRO A 152 -15.10 12.04 1.58
C PRO A 152 -15.12 13.01 0.39
N ALA A 153 -14.21 13.98 0.35
CA ALA A 153 -14.09 14.97 -0.72
C ALA A 153 -12.82 14.78 -1.59
N LEU A 154 -12.06 13.68 -1.38
CA LEU A 154 -10.78 13.48 -2.06
C LEU A 154 -10.90 13.50 -3.58
N GLY A 155 -12.03 13.01 -4.13
CA GLY A 155 -12.28 13.01 -5.57
C GLY A 155 -12.17 14.38 -6.26
N GLU A 156 -12.39 15.49 -5.54
CA GLU A 156 -12.23 16.85 -6.07
C GLU A 156 -10.76 17.26 -6.23
N ARG A 157 -9.85 16.55 -5.54
CA ARG A 157 -8.41 16.80 -5.56
C ARG A 157 -7.66 15.86 -6.50
N LEU A 158 -8.29 14.76 -6.92
CA LEU A 158 -7.63 13.72 -7.69
C LEU A 158 -7.47 14.11 -9.17
N ALA A 159 -6.27 13.95 -9.69
CA ALA A 159 -5.93 14.07 -11.10
C ALA A 159 -6.22 12.76 -11.85
N MET A 160 -7.46 12.29 -11.79
CA MET A 160 -7.86 11.01 -12.37
C MET A 160 -7.79 11.02 -13.91
N PRO A 161 -7.41 9.90 -14.56
CA PRO A 161 -7.52 9.76 -16.00
C PRO A 161 -8.98 9.83 -16.48
N ASP A 162 -9.18 10.17 -17.75
CA ASP A 162 -10.52 10.26 -18.35
C ASP A 162 -11.36 8.99 -18.11
N GLY A 163 -12.60 9.20 -17.70
CA GLY A 163 -13.58 8.14 -17.46
C GLY A 163 -13.49 7.47 -16.08
N TRP A 164 -12.45 7.74 -15.30
CA TRP A 164 -12.42 7.31 -13.89
C TRP A 164 -13.33 8.19 -13.04
N THR A 165 -13.88 7.60 -11.98
CA THR A 165 -14.64 8.35 -10.97
C THR A 165 -14.21 7.97 -9.57
N TYR A 166 -14.44 8.88 -8.63
CA TYR A 166 -14.25 8.65 -7.21
C TYR A 166 -15.62 8.67 -6.52
N ARG A 167 -15.86 7.73 -5.59
CA ARG A 167 -17.09 7.73 -4.79
C ARG A 167 -16.84 7.23 -3.37
N VAL A 168 -17.74 7.63 -2.47
CA VAL A 168 -17.86 7.03 -1.14
C VAL A 168 -19.09 6.14 -1.14
N ARG A 169 -18.93 4.91 -0.64
CA ARG A 169 -20.02 3.96 -0.46
C ARG A 169 -20.09 3.58 1.01
N ILE A 170 -21.26 3.70 1.62
CA ILE A 170 -21.52 3.07 2.91
C ILE A 170 -21.85 1.60 2.63
N LEU A 171 -21.11 0.68 3.24
CA LEU A 171 -21.31 -0.74 3.05
C LEU A 171 -22.62 -1.18 3.71
N GLU A 172 -23.49 -1.88 2.98
CA GLU A 172 -24.69 -2.53 3.56
C GLU A 172 -24.32 -3.86 4.22
N GLU A 173 -23.31 -4.55 3.68
CA GLU A 173 -22.77 -5.83 4.14
C GLU A 173 -21.24 -5.74 4.23
N GLU A 174 -20.63 -6.61 5.03
CA GLU A 174 -19.17 -6.68 5.15
C GLU A 174 -18.54 -6.96 3.77
N LEU A 175 -17.53 -6.17 3.42
CA LEU A 175 -16.73 -6.42 2.24
C LEU A 175 -15.44 -7.14 2.65
N VAL A 176 -15.24 -8.33 2.08
CA VAL A 176 -14.06 -9.15 2.29
C VAL A 176 -13.21 -9.18 1.03
N VAL A 177 -11.97 -8.71 1.11
CA VAL A 177 -10.98 -8.82 0.03
C VAL A 177 -10.02 -9.94 0.39
N ASP A 178 -10.30 -11.14 -0.11
CA ASP A 178 -9.52 -12.35 0.17
C ASP A 178 -8.53 -12.67 -0.96
N THR A 179 -7.24 -12.39 -0.69
CA THR A 179 -6.15 -12.66 -1.65
C THR A 179 -5.34 -13.90 -1.25
N THR A 180 -5.91 -14.84 -0.49
CA THR A 180 -5.20 -16.03 0.01
C THR A 180 -4.86 -17.04 -1.08
N SER A 181 -5.69 -17.11 -2.13
CA SER A 181 -5.55 -18.06 -3.24
C SER A 181 -5.13 -17.41 -4.57
N SER A 182 -5.04 -16.08 -4.62
CA SER A 182 -4.65 -15.33 -5.81
C SER A 182 -3.87 -14.05 -5.44
N PRO A 183 -3.02 -13.53 -6.34
CA PRO A 183 -2.38 -12.24 -6.12
C PRO A 183 -3.41 -11.12 -5.92
N ALA A 184 -3.07 -10.14 -5.08
CA ALA A 184 -3.85 -8.92 -4.93
C ALA A 184 -3.62 -8.01 -6.14
N THR A 185 -4.68 -7.49 -6.75
CA THR A 185 -4.57 -6.39 -7.73
C THR A 185 -4.67 -5.06 -6.99
N VAL A 186 -3.61 -4.26 -7.08
CA VAL A 186 -3.50 -2.98 -6.38
C VAL A 186 -3.11 -1.87 -7.34
N LEU A 187 -3.48 -0.64 -7.00
CA LEU A 187 -2.99 0.57 -7.65
C LEU A 187 -2.82 1.69 -6.63
N GLN A 188 -2.20 2.79 -7.05
CA GLN A 188 -2.05 4.01 -6.27
C GLN A 188 -2.60 5.21 -7.03
N ASP A 189 -3.11 6.21 -6.32
CA ASP A 189 -3.33 7.55 -6.89
C ASP A 189 -2.03 8.39 -6.81
N GLU A 190 -2.07 9.64 -7.28
CA GLU A 190 -0.92 10.55 -7.28
C GLU A 190 -0.52 11.04 -5.88
N PHE A 191 -1.37 10.85 -4.87
CA PHE A 191 -1.00 11.05 -3.46
C PHE A 191 -0.42 9.78 -2.82
N GLU A 192 -0.24 8.72 -3.62
CA GLU A 192 0.17 7.39 -3.21
C GLU A 192 -0.77 6.68 -2.23
N ASN A 193 -2.04 7.10 -2.13
CA ASN A 193 -3.03 6.29 -1.44
C ASN A 193 -3.17 4.96 -2.20
N SER A 194 -3.22 3.85 -1.46
CA SER A 194 -3.27 2.52 -2.06
C SER A 194 -4.68 1.98 -2.07
N TYR A 195 -5.06 1.40 -3.20
CA TYR A 195 -6.37 0.79 -3.43
C TYR A 195 -6.19 -0.67 -3.84
N THR A 196 -7.14 -1.51 -3.47
CA THR A 196 -7.18 -2.94 -3.80
C THR A 196 -8.47 -3.23 -4.54
N LEU A 197 -8.41 -4.08 -5.56
CA LEU A 197 -9.61 -4.57 -6.25
C LEU A 197 -10.27 -5.67 -5.39
N PRO A 198 -11.54 -5.54 -4.98
CA PRO A 198 -12.34 -6.63 -4.47
C PRO A 198 -12.71 -7.58 -5.64
N TYR A 199 -12.71 -8.89 -5.38
CA TYR A 199 -13.01 -9.92 -6.39
C TYR A 199 -14.51 -10.04 -6.69
#